data_AF-A0A7J9Y0P2-F1
#
_entry.id   AF-A0A7J9Y0P2-F1
#
_cell.length_a   1.000
_cell.length_b   1.000
_cell.length_c   1.000
_cell.angle_alpha   90.00
_cell.angle_beta   90.00
_cell.angle_gamma   90.00
#
_symmetry.space_group_name_H-M   'P 1'
#
loop_
_entity.id
_entity.type
_entity.pdbx_description
1 polymer ?
#
loop_
_entity_poly.entity_id
_entity_poly.type
_entity_poly.pdbx_seq_one_letter_code
_entity_poly.pdbx_strand_id
1 'polypeptide(L)'
;MVEWTAPDTTSSLILSGDVGLTACVADGSKDPCDGRVDSSGAKVTTRLVILQRGTPASGIEYCNVTYHPGREGRTTFIDRHERHKMVFWSASAPVSIASGCSRKFKIKIYVKPVSGSAVVVRQKSTIVTAVIPRS
;
A
#
# COMPACT_ATOMS: atom_id res chain seq x y z
N MET A 1 7.42 -1.10 -3.89
CA MET A 1 6.60 -0.25 -4.78
C MET A 1 6.77 -0.84 -6.17
N VAL A 2 5.70 -0.93 -6.95
CA VAL A 2 5.75 -1.55 -8.27
C VAL A 2 5.25 -0.57 -9.31
N GLU A 3 6.00 -0.46 -10.42
CA GLU A 3 5.56 0.23 -11.63
C GLU A 3 5.32 -0.82 -12.71
N TRP A 4 4.22 -0.68 -13.44
CA TRP A 4 3.80 -1.67 -14.44
C TRP A 4 3.08 -0.96 -15.59
N THR A 5 3.37 -1.39 -16.82
CA THR A 5 2.65 -0.91 -18.01
C THR A 5 1.74 -2.02 -18.49
N ALA A 6 0.43 -1.77 -18.53
CA ALA A 6 -0.54 -2.76 -18.97
C ALA A 6 -0.46 -2.95 -20.49
N PRO A 7 -0.24 -4.18 -20.98
CA PRO A 7 -0.46 -4.52 -22.39
C PRO A 7 -1.87 -4.15 -22.83
N ASP A 8 -2.07 -3.83 -24.11
CA ASP A 8 -3.37 -3.40 -24.64
C ASP A 8 -4.48 -4.44 -24.45
N THR A 9 -4.12 -5.72 -24.41
CA THR A 9 -5.03 -6.86 -24.19
C THR A 9 -5.46 -7.04 -22.74
N THR A 10 -4.87 -6.31 -21.79
CA THR A 10 -5.17 -6.52 -20.36
C THR A 10 -6.39 -5.72 -19.94
N SER A 11 -7.43 -6.42 -19.47
CA SER A 11 -8.70 -5.83 -19.00
C SER A 11 -8.81 -5.78 -17.48
N SER A 12 -8.01 -6.55 -16.75
CA SER A 12 -8.00 -6.56 -15.29
C SER A 12 -6.60 -6.76 -14.72
N LEU A 13 -6.44 -6.28 -13.50
CA LEU A 13 -5.22 -6.36 -12.71
C LEU A 13 -5.57 -7.01 -11.38
N ILE A 14 -4.98 -8.17 -11.12
CA ILE A 14 -4.97 -8.78 -9.78
C ILE A 14 -3.68 -8.34 -9.10
N LEU A 15 -3.74 -8.00 -7.82
CA LEU A 15 -2.62 -7.60 -7.01
C LEU A 15 -2.67 -8.42 -5.74
N SER A 16 -1.55 -9.05 -5.38
CA SER A 16 -1.38 -9.66 -4.07
C SER A 16 -0.04 -9.24 -3.48
N GLY A 17 0.08 -9.21 -2.16
CA GLY A 17 1.36 -8.89 -1.55
C GLY A 17 1.28 -8.62 -0.07
N ASP A 18 2.44 -8.74 0.57
CA ASP A 18 2.58 -8.48 1.99
C ASP A 18 3.19 -7.10 2.26
N VAL A 19 2.85 -6.54 3.41
CA VAL A 19 3.58 -5.43 3.99
C VAL A 19 4.00 -5.78 5.42
N GLY A 20 5.30 -5.70 5.69
CA GLY A 20 5.82 -5.76 7.05
C GLY A 20 5.65 -4.42 7.73
N LEU A 21 5.04 -4.43 8.91
CA LEU A 21 4.86 -3.28 9.78
C LEU A 21 5.61 -3.54 11.09
N THR A 22 6.45 -2.59 11.50
CA THR A 22 7.11 -2.63 12.81
C THR A 22 6.63 -1.45 13.63
N ALA A 23 6.15 -1.71 14.85
CA ALA A 23 5.82 -0.67 15.82
C ALA A 23 7.07 -0.29 16.63
N CYS A 24 7.43 0.99 16.64
CA CYS A 24 8.61 1.55 17.33
C CYS A 24 8.20 2.71 18.24
N VAL A 25 8.74 2.87 19.44
CA VAL A 25 8.36 3.93 20.38
C VAL A 25 9.19 5.19 20.17
N ALA A 26 8.56 6.35 20.08
CA ALA A 26 9.27 7.64 20.11
C ALA A 26 9.58 8.04 21.57
N ASP A 27 10.52 7.37 22.22
CA ASP A 27 10.93 7.61 23.62
C ASP A 27 12.24 8.41 23.76
N GLY A 28 12.80 8.91 22.64
CA GLY A 28 14.10 9.57 22.63
C GLY A 28 15.30 8.62 22.63
N SER A 29 15.09 7.30 22.56
CA SER A 29 16.13 6.29 22.35
C SER A 29 16.86 6.47 21.02
N LYS A 30 18.15 6.09 20.98
CA LYS A 30 18.95 6.01 19.75
C LYS A 30 18.40 4.99 18.76
N ASP A 31 17.73 3.96 19.26
CA ASP A 31 16.95 3.03 18.45
C ASP A 31 15.52 2.94 19.01
N PRO A 32 14.58 3.75 18.49
CA PRO A 32 13.18 3.74 18.94
C PRO A 32 12.49 2.42 18.61
N CYS A 33 13.07 1.61 17.73
CA CYS A 33 12.51 0.31 17.39
C CYS A 33 12.94 -0.76 18.39
N ASP A 34 14.09 -0.66 19.06
CA ASP A 34 14.57 -1.65 20.05
C ASP A 34 13.90 -1.59 21.43
N GLY A 35 13.15 -0.52 21.70
CA GLY A 35 12.34 -0.38 22.91
C GLY A 35 11.10 -1.30 22.93
N ARG A 36 10.52 -1.52 24.12
CA ARG A 36 9.21 -2.16 24.26
C ARG A 36 8.12 -1.21 23.75
N VAL A 37 7.29 -1.66 22.81
CA VAL A 37 6.03 -0.97 22.44
C VAL A 37 5.23 -0.71 23.70
N ASP A 38 4.66 0.50 23.83
CA ASP A 38 3.85 0.87 25.00
C ASP A 38 2.69 -0.12 25.22
N SER A 39 2.12 -0.12 26.44
CA SER A 39 1.09 -1.09 26.83
C SER A 39 -0.20 -1.04 26.01
N SER A 40 -0.39 0.01 25.19
CA SER A 40 -1.62 0.24 24.43
C SER A 40 -1.59 -0.32 23.00
N GLY A 41 -0.40 -0.74 22.51
CA GLY A 41 -0.21 -1.20 21.14
C GLY A 41 -0.34 -0.06 20.12
N ALA A 42 -0.42 -0.40 18.83
CA ALA A 42 -0.52 0.57 17.75
C ALA A 42 -1.67 0.26 16.80
N LYS A 43 -2.40 1.30 16.36
CA LYS A 43 -3.40 1.20 15.29
C LYS A 43 -2.85 1.82 14.02
N VAL A 44 -2.90 1.04 12.95
CA VAL A 44 -2.42 1.44 11.63
C VAL A 44 -3.51 1.21 10.61
N THR A 45 -3.78 2.22 9.79
CA THR A 45 -4.60 2.06 8.60
C THR A 45 -3.70 1.79 7.42
N THR A 46 -3.96 0.70 6.71
CA THR A 46 -3.29 0.35 5.46
C THR A 46 -4.29 0.38 4.30
N ARG A 47 -3.83 0.73 3.10
CA ARG A 47 -4.66 0.64 1.89
C ARG A 47 -3.81 0.44 0.66
N LEU A 48 -4.29 -0.34 -0.29
CA LEU A 48 -3.68 -0.45 -1.60
C LEU A 48 -4.07 0.77 -2.44
N VAL A 49 -3.09 1.41 -3.06
CA VAL A 49 -3.26 2.56 -3.92
C VAL A 49 -2.74 2.21 -5.31
N ILE A 50 -3.60 2.34 -6.29
CA ILE A 50 -3.30 2.15 -7.71
C ILE A 50 -3.36 3.54 -8.36
N LEU A 51 -2.21 4.00 -8.86
CA LEU A 51 -2.06 5.30 -9.49
C LEU A 51 -1.89 5.09 -10.99
N GLN A 52 -2.69 5.75 -11.82
CA GLN A 52 -2.53 5.72 -13.27
C GLN A 52 -1.79 6.99 -13.72
N ARG A 53 -0.69 6.83 -14.45
CA ARG A 53 0.09 7.98 -14.90
C ARG A 53 -0.62 8.73 -16.01
N GLY A 54 -0.56 10.06 -15.97
CA GLY A 54 -1.02 10.90 -17.06
C GLY A 54 -0.22 10.65 -18.35
N THR A 55 -0.85 10.97 -19.47
CA THR A 55 -0.14 11.09 -20.75
C THR A 55 0.77 12.31 -20.74
N PRO A 56 1.84 12.36 -21.55
CA PRO A 56 2.67 13.55 -21.67
C PRO A 56 1.87 14.82 -22.01
N ALA A 57 0.82 14.68 -22.85
CA ALA A 57 -0.07 15.77 -23.23
C ALA A 57 -0.92 16.32 -22.07
N SER A 58 -1.19 15.51 -21.04
CA SER A 58 -2.02 15.93 -19.90
C SER A 58 -1.31 16.86 -18.93
N GLY A 59 0.04 16.87 -18.89
CA GLY A 59 0.82 17.61 -17.90
C GLY A 59 0.65 17.14 -16.44
N ILE A 60 -0.14 16.08 -16.19
CA ILE A 60 -0.44 15.57 -14.85
C ILE A 60 0.38 14.29 -14.59
N GLU A 61 1.05 14.19 -13.44
CA GLU A 61 1.84 12.98 -13.11
C GLU A 61 0.94 11.75 -12.94
N TYR A 62 -0.16 11.88 -12.17
CA TYR A 62 -1.19 10.85 -12.00
C TYR A 62 -2.59 11.41 -12.21
N CYS A 63 -3.24 10.98 -13.28
CA CYS A 63 -4.56 11.43 -13.71
C CYS A 63 -5.72 10.66 -13.06
N ASN A 64 -5.44 9.47 -12.49
CA ASN A 64 -6.44 8.66 -11.81
C ASN A 64 -5.84 7.93 -10.60
N VAL A 65 -6.60 7.82 -9.51
CA VAL A 65 -6.20 7.20 -8.25
C VAL A 65 -7.31 6.32 -7.71
N THR A 66 -7.02 5.04 -7.54
CA THR A 66 -7.94 4.05 -7.00
C THR A 66 -7.44 3.50 -5.67
N TYR A 67 -8.36 3.25 -4.74
CA TYR A 67 -8.08 2.74 -3.40
C TYR A 67 -8.79 1.40 -3.17
N HIS A 68 -8.13 0.45 -2.53
CA HIS A 68 -8.74 -0.79 -2.05
C HIS A 68 -8.42 -1.04 -0.57
N PRO A 69 -9.41 -1.44 0.28
CA PRO A 69 -10.83 -1.68 -0.03
C PRO A 69 -11.63 -0.39 -0.31
N GLY A 70 -11.08 0.77 0.02
CA GLY A 70 -11.69 2.08 -0.19
C GLY A 70 -10.84 3.18 0.44
N ARG A 71 -11.37 4.41 0.51
CA ARG A 71 -10.63 5.57 1.06
C ARG A 71 -10.24 5.37 2.52
N GLU A 72 -11.10 4.75 3.32
CA GLU A 72 -10.87 4.51 4.75
C GLU A 72 -9.78 3.47 5.02
N GLY A 73 -9.52 2.58 4.06
CA GLY A 73 -8.53 1.51 4.19
C GLY A 73 -8.95 0.40 5.17
N ARG A 74 -7.98 -0.45 5.51
CA ARG A 74 -8.09 -1.52 6.50
C ARG A 74 -7.33 -1.11 7.76
N THR A 75 -8.02 -1.02 8.89
CA THR A 75 -7.38 -0.83 10.19
C THR A 75 -6.80 -2.15 10.68
N THR A 76 -5.55 -2.11 11.14
CA THR A 76 -4.82 -3.22 11.72
C THR A 76 -4.32 -2.79 13.10
N PHE A 77 -4.57 -3.63 14.10
CA PHE A 77 -3.99 -3.47 15.43
C PHE A 77 -2.70 -4.28 15.54
N ILE A 78 -1.64 -3.64 16.01
CA ILE A 78 -0.34 -4.24 16.32
C ILE A 78 -0.26 -4.29 17.84
N ASP A 79 -0.31 -5.50 18.39
CA ASP A 79 -0.25 -5.71 19.84
C ASP A 79 1.17 -5.38 20.36
N ARG A 80 1.28 -4.95 21.62
CA ARG A 80 2.56 -4.75 22.31
C ARG A 80 3.48 -6.00 22.31
N HIS A 81 2.89 -7.20 22.26
CA HIS A 81 3.60 -8.47 22.17
C HIS A 81 3.99 -8.83 20.73
N GLU A 82 3.35 -8.21 19.74
CA GLU A 82 3.57 -8.41 18.31
C GLU A 82 4.31 -7.19 17.73
N ARG A 83 5.62 -7.06 18.00
CA ARG A 83 6.45 -5.93 17.51
C ARG A 83 6.47 -5.83 15.98
N HIS A 84 6.39 -6.96 15.30
CA HIS A 84 6.38 -7.08 13.84
C HIS A 84 5.11 -7.75 13.39
N LYS A 85 4.41 -7.12 12.45
CA LYS A 85 3.17 -7.62 11.88
C LYS A 85 3.23 -7.66 10.37
N MET A 86 2.90 -8.81 9.80
CA MET A 86 2.72 -8.96 8.36
C MET A 86 1.25 -8.74 8.01
N VAL A 87 0.99 -7.83 7.08
CA VAL A 87 -0.36 -7.58 6.58
C VAL A 87 -0.42 -7.97 5.11
N PHE A 88 -1.19 -9.02 4.84
CA PHE A 88 -1.50 -9.45 3.49
C PHE A 88 -2.56 -8.54 2.85
N TRP A 89 -2.32 -8.21 1.58
CA TRP A 89 -3.21 -7.46 0.71
C TRP A 89 -3.50 -8.25 -0.55
N SER A 90 -4.78 -8.31 -0.93
CA SER A 90 -5.23 -8.77 -2.24
C SER A 90 -6.29 -7.84 -2.79
N ALA A 91 -6.22 -7.51 -4.07
CA ALA A 91 -7.25 -6.76 -4.77
C ALA A 91 -7.31 -7.16 -6.25
N SER A 92 -8.50 -7.06 -6.83
CA SER A 92 -8.70 -7.07 -8.26
C SER A 92 -9.27 -5.71 -8.68
N ALA A 93 -8.71 -5.12 -9.73
CA ALA A 93 -9.16 -3.86 -10.29
C ALA A 93 -9.29 -3.98 -11.82
N PRO A 94 -10.33 -3.39 -12.43
CA PRO A 94 -10.38 -3.27 -13.88
C PRO A 94 -9.24 -2.38 -14.38
N VAL A 95 -8.66 -2.72 -15.52
CA VAL A 95 -7.69 -1.88 -16.24
C VAL A 95 -8.47 -1.01 -17.23
N SER A 96 -9.08 0.05 -16.71
CA SER A 96 -9.71 1.09 -17.51
C SER A 96 -8.76 2.28 -17.68
N ILE A 97 -8.64 2.81 -18.90
CA ILE A 97 -7.89 4.05 -19.14
C ILE A 97 -8.83 5.23 -18.93
N ALA A 98 -8.65 5.96 -17.82
CA ALA A 98 -9.36 7.22 -17.63
C ALA A 98 -8.87 8.27 -18.65
N SER A 99 -9.71 9.27 -18.95
CA SER A 99 -9.34 10.33 -19.91
C SER A 99 -8.04 11.04 -19.49
N GLY A 100 -7.15 11.27 -20.44
CA GLY A 100 -5.83 11.86 -20.18
C GLY A 100 -4.80 10.92 -19.55
N CYS A 101 -5.14 9.65 -19.32
CA CYS A 101 -4.25 8.66 -18.71
C CYS A 101 -3.53 7.77 -19.72
N SER A 102 -2.37 7.28 -19.32
CA SER A 102 -1.62 6.23 -20.00
C SER A 102 -1.94 4.85 -19.40
N ARG A 103 -1.51 3.78 -20.07
CA ARG A 103 -1.54 2.41 -19.53
C ARG A 103 -0.43 2.13 -18.50
N LYS A 104 0.22 3.16 -17.97
CA LYS A 104 1.26 3.03 -16.93
C LYS A 104 0.65 3.19 -15.55
N PHE A 105 0.87 2.21 -14.69
CA PHE A 105 0.36 2.14 -13.34
C PHE A 105 1.50 2.12 -12.33
N LYS A 106 1.28 2.76 -11.19
CA LYS A 106 2.15 2.73 -10.02
C LYS A 106 1.35 2.26 -8.83
N ILE A 107 1.78 1.15 -8.24
CA ILE A 107 1.06 0.44 -7.20
C ILE A 107 1.87 0.51 -5.90
N LYS A 108 1.21 0.93 -4.83
CA LYS A 108 1.80 1.00 -3.49
C LYS A 108 0.77 0.68 -2.41
N ILE A 109 1.24 0.07 -1.32
CA ILE A 109 0.48 0.01 -0.07
C ILE A 109 0.81 1.28 0.71
N TYR A 110 -0.20 2.10 0.97
CA TYR A 110 -0.11 3.25 1.87
C TYR A 110 -0.36 2.79 3.30
N VAL A 111 0.43 3.33 4.22
CA VAL A 111 0.42 2.99 5.64
C VAL A 111 0.29 4.32 6.40
N LYS A 112 -0.71 4.45 7.26
CA LYS A 112 -0.97 5.63 8.09
C LYS A 112 -1.12 5.22 9.55
N PRO A 113 -0.26 5.71 10.45
CA PRO A 113 -0.50 5.61 11.89
C PRO A 113 -1.81 6.32 12.26
N VAL A 114 -2.64 5.69 13.09
CA VAL A 114 -3.92 6.24 13.55
C VAL A 114 -3.84 6.63 15.02
N SER A 115 -3.30 5.75 15.86
CA SER A 115 -3.15 5.98 17.30
C SER A 115 -2.14 4.98 17.90
N GLY A 116 -1.71 5.24 19.14
CA GLY A 116 -0.62 4.52 19.81
C GLY A 116 0.71 5.27 19.58
N SER A 117 1.61 5.26 20.56
CA SER A 117 2.86 6.07 20.53
C SER A 117 3.92 5.52 19.57
N ALA A 118 3.49 4.75 18.57
CA ALA A 118 4.36 3.97 17.72
C ALA A 118 4.57 4.59 16.33
N VAL A 119 5.82 4.88 15.99
CA VAL A 119 6.25 5.07 14.61
C VAL A 119 6.16 3.73 13.88
N VAL A 120 5.53 3.70 12.72
CA VAL A 120 5.37 2.48 11.92
C VAL A 120 6.37 2.49 10.78
N VAL A 121 7.38 1.64 10.86
CA VAL A 121 8.36 1.47 9.77
C VAL A 121 7.86 0.39 8.83
N ARG A 122 7.73 0.75 7.54
CA ARG A 122 7.37 -0.18 6.47
C ARG A 122 8.60 -0.99 6.06
N GLN A 123 8.61 -2.29 6.37
CA GLN A 123 9.56 -3.21 5.77
C GLN A 123 8.98 -3.80 4.48
N LYS A 124 9.76 -3.63 3.40
CA LYS A 124 9.69 -4.28 2.07
C LYS A 124 8.31 -4.86 1.71
N SER A 125 7.57 -4.16 0.84
CA SER A 125 6.39 -4.76 0.21
C SER A 125 6.78 -5.52 -1.05
N THR A 126 6.43 -6.79 -1.10
CA THR A 126 6.46 -7.59 -2.33
C THR A 126 5.06 -7.58 -2.90
N ILE A 127 4.84 -6.90 -4.02
CA ILE A 127 3.60 -7.05 -4.78
C ILE A 127 3.87 -8.16 -5.78
N VAL A 128 3.21 -9.30 -5.58
CA VAL A 128 3.35 -10.52 -6.37
C VAL A 128 2.17 -10.61 -7.31
N THR A 129 2.49 -10.53 -8.60
CA THR A 129 1.68 -10.92 -9.76
C THR A 129 0.58 -9.94 -10.18
N ALA A 130 0.68 -9.43 -11.42
CA ALA A 130 -0.42 -8.91 -12.22
C ALA A 130 -0.89 -10.05 -13.14
N VAL A 131 -2.01 -10.70 -12.80
CA VAL A 131 -2.54 -11.79 -13.64
C VAL A 131 -3.33 -11.21 -14.81
N ILE A 132 -2.98 -11.63 -16.02
CA ILE A 132 -3.69 -11.35 -17.27
C ILE A 132 -4.85 -12.36 -17.36
N PRO A 133 -6.13 -11.96 -17.34
CA PRO A 133 -7.17 -12.86 -17.81
C PRO A 133 -6.94 -13.06 -19.31
N ARG A 134 -6.62 -14.29 -19.72
CA ARG A 134 -6.80 -14.67 -21.10
C ARG A 134 -8.30 -14.78 -21.31
N SER A 135 -8.83 -14.01 -22.25
CA SER A 135 -10.11 -14.28 -22.89
C SER A 135 -10.13 -15.71 -23.43
#